data_AF-A0A820VTN6-F1
#
_entry.id   AF-A0A820VTN6-F1
#
_cell.length_a   1.000
_cell.length_b   1.000
_cell.length_c   1.000
_cell.angle_alpha   90.00
_cell.angle_beta   90.00
_cell.angle_gamma   90.00
#
_symmetry.space_group_name_H-M   'P 1'
#
loop_
_entity.id
_entity.type
_entity.pdbx_description
1 polymer ?
#
loop_
_entity_poly.entity_id
_entity_poly.type
_entity_poly.pdbx_seq_one_letter_code
_entity_poly.pdbx_strand_id
1 'polypeptide(L)'
;MTDENNVKIPLLPPSLPRWWRVLPSLLLLITITNIDNLILNDFVEDRYTKYYELNSSSTQNDHELCLNASRTSHNSTPSFLTTTTSKYPISTTKSINEQIQASTARLNVFLSLAATLPAILASIFLGANCDRIGRKPLIALPYIGKVIRYAILTAVAYYNLSDIWIIISTMFDGLSGTAALNILSSFAYV
;
A
#
# COMPACT_ATOMS: atom_id res chain seq x y z
N MET A 1 -51.82 57.56 -2.92
CA MET A 1 -50.98 58.21 -1.89
C MET A 1 -51.28 57.48 -0.60
N THR A 2 -50.42 56.62 -0.07
CA THR A 2 -48.96 56.53 -0.19
C THR A 2 -48.55 55.10 0.15
N ASP A 3 -47.64 54.57 -0.67
CA ASP A 3 -46.82 53.40 -0.41
C ASP A 3 -46.09 53.50 0.94
N GLU A 4 -46.24 52.51 1.81
CA GLU A 4 -45.25 52.21 2.84
C GLU A 4 -44.80 50.75 2.75
N ASN A 5 -43.80 50.56 1.89
CA ASN A 5 -42.51 49.97 2.25
C ASN A 5 -42.57 48.65 3.05
N ASN A 6 -42.94 47.60 2.32
CA ASN A 6 -42.57 46.23 2.64
C ASN A 6 -41.03 46.11 2.54
N VAL A 7 -40.35 46.37 3.66
CA VAL A 7 -38.90 46.18 3.81
C VAL A 7 -38.61 44.69 3.66
N LYS A 8 -38.22 44.28 2.45
CA LYS A 8 -37.69 42.95 2.17
C LYS A 8 -36.46 42.72 3.02
N ILE A 9 -36.63 41.98 4.11
CA ILE A 9 -35.54 41.38 4.87
C ILE A 9 -34.69 40.58 3.86
N PRO A 10 -33.40 40.88 3.68
CA PRO A 10 -32.57 40.08 2.81
C PRO A 10 -32.54 38.66 3.39
N LEU A 11 -33.09 37.71 2.64
CA LEU A 11 -33.00 36.29 2.92
C LEU A 11 -31.51 35.92 2.93
N LEU A 12 -30.89 35.97 4.12
CA LEU A 12 -29.57 35.42 4.34
C LEU A 12 -29.62 33.96 3.88
N PRO A 13 -28.66 33.48 3.06
CA PRO A 13 -28.64 32.08 2.65
C PRO A 13 -28.62 31.19 3.90
N PRO A 14 -29.29 30.02 3.88
CA PRO A 14 -29.33 29.11 5.02
C PRO A 14 -27.89 28.83 5.45
N SER A 15 -27.57 29.13 6.71
CA SER A 15 -26.24 28.86 7.25
C SER A 15 -25.99 27.35 7.11
N LEU A 16 -25.10 26.98 6.19
CA LEU A 16 -24.72 25.60 5.99
C LEU A 16 -24.27 25.02 7.34
N PRO A 17 -24.77 23.83 7.71
CA PRO A 17 -24.46 23.24 9.00
C PRO A 17 -22.94 23.05 9.17
N ARG A 18 -22.42 23.28 10.38
CA ARG A 18 -20.97 23.41 10.63
C ARG A 18 -20.13 22.19 10.17
N TRP A 19 -20.72 20.99 10.19
CA TRP A 19 -20.10 19.74 9.70
C TRP A 19 -19.74 19.74 8.20
N TRP A 20 -20.34 20.61 7.37
CA TRP A 20 -20.08 20.66 5.94
C TRP A 20 -18.66 21.17 5.62
N ARG A 21 -18.02 21.87 6.57
CA ARG A 21 -16.61 22.29 6.46
C ARG A 21 -15.63 21.11 6.63
N VAL A 22 -16.04 20.04 7.30
CA VAL A 22 -15.21 18.85 7.54
C VAL A 22 -15.27 17.88 6.35
N LEU A 23 -16.35 17.91 5.58
CA LEU A 23 -16.59 16.97 4.48
C LEU A 23 -15.50 17.00 3.39
N PRO A 24 -15.01 18.16 2.91
CA PRO A 24 -13.88 18.20 1.97
C PRO A 24 -12.58 17.64 2.56
N SER A 25 -12.30 17.89 3.85
CA SER A 25 -11.13 17.36 4.55
C SER A 25 -11.18 15.84 4.63
N LEU A 26 -12.35 15.29 4.96
CA LEU A 26 -12.56 13.84 5.06
C LEU A 26 -12.44 13.15 3.70
N LEU A 27 -13.01 13.74 2.65
CA LEU A 27 -12.88 13.22 1.28
C LEU A 27 -11.42 13.22 0.83
N LEU A 28 -10.70 14.33 1.05
CA LEU A 28 -9.28 14.46 0.74
C LEU A 28 -8.48 13.36 1.46
N LEU A 29 -8.76 13.14 2.74
CA LEU A 29 -8.07 12.12 3.52
C LEU A 29 -8.31 10.70 2.99
N ILE A 30 -9.56 10.38 2.64
CA ILE A 30 -9.89 9.08 2.03
C ILE A 30 -9.10 8.93 0.72
N THR A 31 -9.06 9.96 -0.13
CA THR A 31 -8.28 9.87 -1.38
C THR A 31 -6.79 9.68 -1.12
N ILE A 32 -6.19 10.43 -0.20
CA ILE A 32 -4.77 10.30 0.17
C ILE A 32 -4.47 8.88 0.66
N THR A 33 -5.28 8.35 1.58
CA THR A 33 -5.04 6.99 2.12
C THR A 33 -5.16 5.89 1.07
N ASN A 34 -6.08 6.04 0.10
CA ASN A 34 -6.18 5.08 -1.01
C ASN A 34 -4.97 5.17 -1.95
N ILE A 35 -4.55 6.38 -2.32
CA ILE A 35 -3.37 6.61 -3.16
C ILE A 35 -2.10 6.05 -2.48
N ASP A 36 -1.94 6.28 -1.18
CA ASP A 36 -0.81 5.78 -0.39
C ASP A 36 -0.71 4.24 -0.38
N ASN A 37 -1.84 3.54 -0.37
CA ASN A 37 -1.87 2.07 -0.42
C ASN A 37 -1.58 1.56 -1.83
N LEU A 38 -2.14 2.23 -2.85
CA LEU A 38 -1.89 1.87 -4.26
C LEU A 38 -0.42 2.05 -4.62
N ILE A 39 0.18 3.19 -4.27
CA ILE A 39 1.58 3.48 -4.59
C ILE A 39 2.54 2.52 -3.89
N LEU A 40 2.24 2.11 -2.66
CA LEU A 40 3.07 1.15 -1.94
C LEU A 40 2.94 -0.26 -2.55
N ASN A 41 1.72 -0.67 -2.89
CA ASN A 41 1.51 -1.98 -3.52
C ASN A 41 2.17 -2.07 -4.89
N ASP A 42 2.01 -1.04 -5.72
CA ASP A 42 2.65 -0.93 -7.04
C ASP A 42 4.18 -0.98 -6.92
N PHE A 43 4.76 -0.21 -5.99
CA PHE A 43 6.19 -0.22 -5.71
C PHE A 43 6.72 -1.60 -5.27
N VAL A 44 5.96 -2.31 -4.42
CA VAL A 44 6.32 -3.64 -3.95
C VAL A 44 6.22 -4.67 -5.06
N GLU A 45 5.18 -4.59 -5.89
CA GLU A 45 4.95 -5.51 -7.00
C GLU A 45 6.01 -5.37 -8.09
N ASP A 46 6.39 -4.14 -8.45
CA ASP A 46 7.49 -3.86 -9.38
C ASP A 46 8.81 -4.47 -8.89
N ARG A 47 9.12 -4.29 -7.60
CA ARG A 47 10.32 -4.84 -6.97
C ARG A 47 10.35 -6.37 -7.01
N TYR A 48 9.24 -7.03 -6.68
CA TYR A 48 9.16 -8.49 -6.74
C TYR A 48 9.20 -8.99 -8.18
N THR A 49 8.55 -8.31 -9.13
CA THR A 49 8.60 -8.65 -10.55
C THR A 49 10.05 -8.68 -11.04
N LYS A 50 10.82 -7.62 -10.77
CA LYS A 50 12.25 -7.56 -11.11
C LYS A 50 13.07 -8.66 -10.45
N TYR A 51 12.79 -8.98 -9.18
CA TYR A 51 13.49 -10.05 -8.46
C TYR A 51 13.23 -11.43 -9.08
N TYR A 52 11.99 -11.73 -9.44
CA TYR A 52 11.62 -13.03 -10.03
C TYR A 52 12.02 -13.15 -11.51
N GLU A 53 12.01 -12.08 -12.29
CA GLU A 53 12.47 -12.07 -13.70
C GLU A 53 13.99 -12.32 -13.83
N LEU A 54 14.79 -11.73 -12.93
CA LEU A 54 16.23 -11.99 -12.89
C LEU A 54 16.52 -13.46 -12.56
N ASN A 55 15.73 -14.04 -11.65
CA ASN A 55 15.88 -15.44 -11.25
C ASN A 55 15.36 -16.42 -12.32
N SER A 56 14.27 -16.09 -13.02
CA SER A 56 13.72 -16.91 -14.10
C SER A 56 14.64 -16.97 -15.31
N SER A 57 15.31 -15.87 -15.66
CA SER A 57 16.31 -15.84 -16.74
C SER A 57 17.48 -16.79 -16.46
N SER A 58 17.85 -16.98 -15.19
CA SER A 58 18.85 -17.99 -14.80
C SER A 58 18.32 -19.42 -14.94
N THR A 59 17.04 -19.67 -14.64
CA THR A 59 16.44 -21.02 -14.69
C THR A 59 16.00 -21.44 -16.08
N GLN A 60 15.69 -20.49 -16.98
CA GLN A 60 15.38 -20.77 -18.38
C GLN A 60 16.60 -21.36 -19.11
N ASN A 61 17.82 -20.93 -18.73
CA ASN A 61 19.06 -21.52 -19.24
C ASN A 61 19.16 -23.02 -18.90
N ASP A 62 18.74 -23.44 -17.72
CA ASP A 62 18.77 -24.85 -17.29
C ASP A 62 17.66 -25.70 -17.94
N HIS A 63 16.48 -25.09 -18.15
CA HIS A 63 15.36 -25.75 -18.81
C HIS A 63 15.62 -25.95 -20.32
N GLU A 64 16.24 -24.98 -20.99
CA GLU A 64 16.71 -25.13 -22.37
C GLU A 64 17.90 -26.10 -22.48
N LEU A 65 18.79 -26.17 -21.48
CA LEU A 65 19.87 -27.15 -21.45
C LEU A 65 19.34 -28.60 -21.43
N CYS A 66 18.29 -28.86 -20.65
CA CYS A 66 17.67 -30.18 -20.57
C CYS A 66 16.89 -30.55 -21.85
N LEU A 67 16.18 -29.58 -22.45
CA LEU A 67 15.47 -29.78 -23.72
C LEU A 67 16.44 -29.96 -24.90
N ASN A 68 17.60 -29.31 -24.85
CA ASN A 68 18.65 -29.46 -25.87
C ASN A 68 19.45 -30.78 -25.68
N ALA A 69 19.73 -31.19 -24.44
CA ALA A 69 20.33 -32.49 -24.13
C ALA A 69 19.45 -33.67 -24.60
N SER A 70 18.13 -33.48 -24.59
CA SER A 70 17.17 -34.45 -25.13
C SER A 70 17.22 -34.52 -26.67
N ARG A 71 17.58 -33.43 -27.35
CA ARG A 71 17.72 -33.38 -28.82
C ARG A 71 19.00 -34.04 -29.32
N THR A 72 20.10 -33.98 -28.57
CA THR A 72 21.38 -34.62 -28.94
C THR A 72 21.39 -36.14 -28.76
N SER A 73 20.37 -36.75 -28.15
CA SER A 73 20.23 -38.20 -28.06
C SER A 73 19.48 -38.84 -29.25
N HIS A 74 18.93 -38.07 -30.18
CA HIS A 74 18.00 -38.55 -31.22
C HIS A 74 18.62 -38.75 -32.62
N ASN A 75 19.89 -39.16 -32.72
CA ASN A 75 20.51 -39.61 -33.98
C ASN A 75 20.75 -41.13 -34.04
N SER A 76 19.93 -41.91 -33.33
CA SER A 76 19.85 -43.37 -33.47
C SER A 76 18.41 -43.76 -33.82
N THR A 77 18.27 -44.51 -34.91
CA THR A 77 17.11 -45.01 -35.68
C THR A 77 15.84 -45.46 -34.93
N PRO A 78 14.66 -45.50 -35.60
CA PRO A 78 13.34 -45.56 -34.98
C PRO A 78 12.79 -47.00 -34.83
N SER A 79 12.14 -47.31 -33.71
CA SER A 79 11.36 -48.54 -33.56
C SER A 79 10.31 -48.48 -32.44
N PHE A 80 9.05 -48.67 -32.85
CA PHE A 80 7.91 -49.26 -32.14
C PHE A 80 7.22 -48.53 -30.95
N LEU A 81 5.89 -48.46 -31.10
CA LEU A 81 4.84 -48.04 -30.16
C LEU A 81 4.87 -48.83 -28.84
N THR A 82 4.74 -48.14 -27.69
CA THR A 82 3.85 -48.60 -26.60
C THR A 82 3.32 -47.42 -25.79
N THR A 83 1.99 -47.31 -25.78
CA THR A 83 1.20 -46.53 -24.83
C THR A 83 1.56 -46.90 -23.40
N THR A 84 2.23 -45.99 -22.69
CA THR A 84 2.01 -45.83 -21.24
C THR A 84 1.77 -44.36 -20.99
N THR A 85 0.50 -44.01 -20.85
CA THR A 85 0.06 -42.75 -20.26
C THR A 85 0.53 -42.73 -18.82
N SER A 86 1.80 -42.39 -18.63
CA SER A 86 2.27 -42.02 -17.33
C SER A 86 1.62 -40.70 -16.96
N LYS A 87 0.65 -40.83 -16.06
CA LYS A 87 -0.03 -39.77 -15.35
C LYS A 87 0.95 -39.21 -14.31
N TYR A 88 2.07 -38.65 -14.76
CA TYR A 88 2.84 -37.76 -13.91
C TYR A 88 1.93 -36.57 -13.63
N PRO A 89 1.63 -36.22 -12.36
CA PRO A 89 0.96 -34.96 -12.10
C PRO A 89 1.88 -33.90 -12.69
N ILE A 90 1.35 -33.11 -13.63
CA ILE A 90 1.97 -31.86 -14.06
C ILE A 90 2.38 -31.19 -12.77
N SER A 91 3.69 -31.13 -12.51
CA SER A 91 4.22 -30.40 -11.38
C SER A 91 3.52 -29.06 -11.42
N THR A 92 2.79 -28.72 -10.37
CA THR A 92 2.14 -27.42 -10.24
C THR A 92 3.28 -26.42 -10.08
N THR A 93 3.93 -26.11 -11.19
CA THR A 93 4.90 -25.04 -11.33
C THR A 93 4.03 -23.80 -11.25
N LYS A 94 3.81 -23.32 -10.01
CA LYS A 94 3.09 -22.07 -9.76
C LYS A 94 3.61 -21.04 -10.73
N SER A 95 2.69 -20.45 -11.50
CA SER A 95 3.05 -19.43 -12.48
C SER A 95 3.91 -18.36 -11.78
N ILE A 96 4.91 -17.81 -12.45
CA ILE A 96 5.79 -16.78 -11.86
C ILE A 96 4.95 -15.64 -11.28
N ASN A 97 3.86 -15.29 -11.96
CA ASN A 97 2.88 -14.31 -11.51
C ASN A 97 2.20 -14.70 -10.19
N GLU A 98 1.84 -15.97 -10.00
CA GLU A 98 1.29 -16.46 -8.74
C GLU A 98 2.30 -16.37 -7.58
N GLN A 99 3.59 -16.55 -7.88
CA GLN A 99 4.65 -16.41 -6.88
C GLN A 99 4.88 -14.96 -6.49
N ILE A 100 4.92 -14.04 -7.47
CA ILE A 100 5.00 -12.59 -7.25
C ILE A 100 3.82 -12.12 -6.40
N GLN A 101 2.60 -12.52 -6.77
CA GLN A 101 1.39 -12.15 -6.05
C GLN A 101 1.38 -12.73 -4.63
N ALA A 102 1.80 -13.98 -4.44
CA ALA A 102 1.86 -14.60 -3.11
C ALA A 102 2.90 -13.92 -2.20
N SER A 103 4.06 -13.55 -2.74
CA SER A 103 5.12 -12.85 -1.98
C SER A 103 4.69 -11.41 -1.63
N THR A 104 4.10 -10.70 -2.59
CA THR A 104 3.53 -9.36 -2.37
C THR A 104 2.43 -9.38 -1.31
N ALA A 105 1.52 -10.35 -1.38
CA ALA A 105 0.45 -10.51 -0.40
C ALA A 105 0.99 -10.77 1.02
N ARG A 106 2.02 -11.61 1.15
CA ARG A 106 2.68 -11.86 2.45
C ARG A 106 3.30 -10.58 3.01
N LEU A 107 4.03 -9.82 2.19
CA LEU A 107 4.61 -8.55 2.63
C LEU A 107 3.54 -7.55 3.04
N ASN A 108 2.44 -7.45 2.28
CA ASN A 108 1.34 -6.54 2.59
C ASN A 108 0.68 -6.83 3.95
N VAL A 109 0.58 -8.10 4.35
CA VAL A 109 0.13 -8.47 5.70
C VAL A 109 1.10 -7.96 6.76
N PHE A 110 2.42 -8.11 6.56
CA PHE A 110 3.42 -7.57 7.48
C PHE A 110 3.37 -6.05 7.56
N LEU A 111 3.19 -5.36 6.43
CA LEU A 111 3.04 -3.90 6.39
C LEU A 111 1.79 -3.43 7.14
N SER A 112 0.68 -4.16 7.00
CA SER A 112 -0.56 -3.87 7.71
C SER A 112 -0.41 -4.04 9.23
N LEU A 113 0.24 -5.12 9.67
CA LEU A 113 0.56 -5.35 11.09
C LEU A 113 1.51 -4.28 11.63
N ALA A 114 2.54 -3.95 10.86
CA ALA A 114 3.52 -2.92 11.18
C ALA A 114 2.90 -1.53 11.27
N ALA A 115 1.85 -1.21 10.51
CA ALA A 115 1.14 0.06 10.61
C ALA A 115 0.14 0.07 11.78
N THR A 116 -0.59 -1.03 11.99
CA THR A 116 -1.68 -1.10 12.98
C THR A 116 -1.19 -1.14 14.41
N LEU A 117 -0.15 -1.94 14.74
CA LEU A 117 0.35 -2.04 16.11
C LEU A 117 0.85 -0.69 16.67
N PRO A 118 1.71 0.06 15.96
CA PRO A 118 2.16 1.37 16.42
C PRO A 118 1.03 2.39 16.41
N ALA A 119 0.05 2.29 15.48
CA ALA A 119 -1.10 3.18 15.47
C ALA A 119 -2.01 2.99 16.69
N ILE A 120 -2.21 1.74 17.15
CA ILE A 120 -2.94 1.48 18.40
C ILE A 120 -2.20 2.12 19.57
N LEU A 121 -0.89 1.88 19.70
CA LEU A 121 -0.08 2.48 20.76
C LEU A 121 -0.12 4.01 20.69
N ALA A 122 0.09 4.59 19.52
CA ALA A 122 0.02 6.03 19.30
C ALA A 122 -1.34 6.60 19.68
N SER A 123 -2.44 5.94 19.26
CA SER A 123 -3.79 6.41 19.57
C SER A 123 -4.09 6.41 21.07
N ILE A 124 -3.58 5.43 21.83
CA ILE A 124 -3.73 5.39 23.28
C ILE A 124 -2.92 6.51 23.94
N PHE A 125 -1.64 6.64 23.57
CA PHE A 125 -0.75 7.64 24.16
C PHE A 125 -1.16 9.07 23.81
N LEU A 126 -1.43 9.36 22.54
CA LEU A 126 -1.88 10.68 22.10
C LEU A 126 -3.32 10.97 22.47
N GLY A 127 -4.20 9.97 22.44
CA GLY A 127 -5.58 10.12 22.88
C GLY A 127 -5.66 10.52 24.34
N ALA A 128 -4.92 9.83 25.23
CA ALA A 128 -4.88 10.14 26.65
C ALA A 128 -4.20 11.49 26.97
N ASN A 129 -3.26 11.94 26.14
CA ASN A 129 -2.55 13.21 26.34
C ASN A 129 -3.05 14.35 25.45
N CYS A 130 -4.10 14.12 24.66
CA CYS A 130 -4.64 15.09 23.71
C CYS A 130 -5.00 16.41 24.40
N ASP A 131 -5.59 16.33 25.59
CA ASP A 131 -6.01 17.50 26.37
C ASP A 131 -4.83 18.33 26.88
N ARG A 132 -3.65 17.72 27.06
CA ARG A 132 -2.46 18.38 27.63
C ARG A 132 -1.50 18.91 26.56
N ILE A 133 -1.42 18.24 25.41
CA ILE A 133 -0.47 18.56 24.32
C ILE A 133 -0.95 19.73 23.45
N GLY A 134 -2.23 20.08 23.53
CA GLY A 134 -2.84 21.16 22.76
C GLY A 134 -3.15 20.76 21.31
N ARG A 135 -3.89 21.63 20.60
CA ARG A 135 -4.42 21.31 19.26
C ARG A 135 -3.38 21.37 18.13
N LYS A 136 -2.28 22.11 18.30
CA LYS A 136 -1.27 22.36 17.25
C LYS A 136 -0.40 21.12 16.92
N PRO A 137 0.12 20.36 17.89
CA PRO A 137 0.95 19.18 17.61
C PRO A 137 0.17 18.04 16.95
N LEU A 138 -1.12 17.90 17.30
CA LEU A 138 -2.01 16.90 16.72
C LEU A 138 -2.16 17.04 15.19
N ILE A 139 -2.16 18.29 14.71
CA ILE A 139 -2.21 18.60 13.28
C ILE A 139 -0.87 18.27 12.62
N ALA A 140 0.25 18.65 13.24
CA ALA A 140 1.58 18.53 12.61
C ALA A 140 2.08 17.08 12.53
N LEU A 141 1.87 16.28 13.58
CA LEU A 141 2.44 14.94 13.73
C LEU A 141 2.20 13.99 12.53
N PRO A 142 0.97 13.85 11.97
CA PRO A 142 0.76 12.97 10.83
C PRO A 142 1.55 13.40 9.59
N TYR A 143 1.79 14.70 9.38
CA TYR A 143 2.60 15.17 8.25
C TYR A 143 4.08 14.82 8.43
N ILE A 144 4.62 14.94 9.65
CA ILE A 144 5.99 14.51 9.94
C ILE A 144 6.15 13.01 9.65
N GLY A 145 5.19 12.18 10.09
CA GLY A 145 5.20 10.74 9.81
C GLY A 145 5.22 10.42 8.31
N LYS A 146 4.39 11.12 7.53
CA LYS A 146 4.35 10.97 6.07
C LYS A 146 5.66 11.39 5.40
N VAL A 147 6.25 12.50 5.81
CA VAL A 147 7.54 12.95 5.26
C VAL A 147 8.64 11.91 5.52
N ILE A 148 8.71 11.37 6.74
CA ILE A 148 9.67 10.33 7.09
C ILE A 148 9.45 9.06 6.24
N ARG A 149 8.20 8.62 6.10
CA ARG A 149 7.85 7.46 5.28
C ARG A 149 8.30 7.64 3.83
N TYR A 150 7.98 8.78 3.21
CA TYR A 150 8.36 9.05 1.83
C TYR A 150 9.86 9.20 1.64
N ALA A 151 10.56 9.80 2.60
CA ALA A 151 12.02 9.89 2.58
C ALA A 151 12.67 8.50 2.61
N ILE A 152 12.21 7.61 3.48
CA ILE A 152 12.72 6.23 3.56
C ILE A 152 12.35 5.44 2.31
N LEU A 153 11.11 5.54 1.81
CA LEU A 153 10.69 4.84 0.60
C LEU A 153 11.54 5.26 -0.61
N THR A 154 11.81 6.56 -0.74
CA THR A 154 12.70 7.10 -1.79
C THR A 154 14.14 6.58 -1.64
N ALA A 155 14.66 6.53 -0.41
CA ALA A 155 15.98 5.96 -0.14
C ALA A 155 16.03 4.46 -0.48
N VAL A 156 15.00 3.69 -0.14
CA VAL A 156 14.88 2.27 -0.48
C VAL A 156 14.85 2.05 -1.99
N ALA A 157 14.10 2.91 -2.71
CA ALA A 157 14.05 2.87 -4.17
C ALA A 157 15.41 3.18 -4.81
N TYR A 158 16.13 4.19 -4.31
CA TYR A 158 17.41 4.62 -4.88
C TYR A 158 18.55 3.62 -4.62
N TYR A 159 18.64 3.09 -3.40
CA TYR A 159 19.74 2.22 -2.98
C TYR A 159 19.41 0.72 -3.02
N ASN A 160 18.21 0.33 -3.48
CA ASN A 160 17.72 -1.06 -3.50
C ASN A 160 17.82 -1.79 -2.13
N LEU A 161 17.51 -1.09 -1.02
CA LEU A 161 17.58 -1.67 0.34
C LEU A 161 16.59 -2.82 0.54
N SER A 162 16.88 -3.70 1.50
CA SER A 162 16.01 -4.82 1.91
C SER A 162 14.59 -4.38 2.29
N ASP A 163 13.61 -5.26 2.02
CA ASP A 163 12.17 -5.06 2.28
C ASP A 163 11.86 -4.70 3.75
N ILE A 164 12.76 -5.05 4.69
CA ILE A 164 12.67 -4.70 6.11
C ILE A 164 12.58 -3.17 6.32
N TRP A 165 13.26 -2.38 5.49
CA TRP A 165 13.24 -0.92 5.60
C TRP A 165 11.88 -0.34 5.23
N ILE A 166 11.16 -0.98 4.31
CA ILE A 166 9.78 -0.61 3.96
C ILE A 166 8.88 -0.83 5.18
N ILE A 167 9.03 -1.98 5.85
CA ILE A 167 8.28 -2.31 7.06
C ILE A 167 8.55 -1.28 8.17
N ILE A 168 9.82 -0.97 8.43
CA ILE A 168 10.21 0.04 9.44
C ILE A 168 9.58 1.40 9.11
N SER A 169 9.62 1.83 7.84
CA SER A 169 9.02 3.10 7.42
C SER A 169 7.51 3.14 7.71
N THR A 170 6.80 2.04 7.48
CA THR A 170 5.37 1.93 7.79
C THR A 170 5.08 1.87 9.28
N MET A 171 6.00 1.35 10.11
CA MET A 171 5.87 1.41 11.57
C MET A 171 5.93 2.86 12.08
N PHE A 172 6.85 3.67 11.56
CA PHE A 172 6.96 5.08 11.95
C PHE A 172 5.77 5.91 11.47
N ASP A 173 5.24 5.63 10.27
CA ASP A 173 3.99 6.24 9.79
C ASP A 173 2.80 5.85 10.69
N GLY A 174 2.73 4.57 11.08
CA GLY A 174 1.78 4.03 12.05
C GLY A 174 1.80 4.78 13.39
N LEU A 175 3.00 4.99 13.95
CA LEU A 175 3.21 5.70 15.21
C LEU A 175 2.79 7.18 15.13
N SER A 176 2.86 7.77 13.95
CA SER A 176 2.39 9.13 13.70
C SER A 176 0.87 9.20 13.49
N GLY A 177 0.14 8.11 13.77
CA GLY A 177 -1.31 8.06 13.93
C GLY A 177 -2.13 8.13 12.65
N THR A 178 -1.48 8.04 11.48
CA THR A 178 -2.07 7.85 10.14
C THR A 178 -3.40 8.60 9.92
N ALA A 179 -4.45 7.92 9.49
CA ALA A 179 -5.78 8.48 9.23
C ALA A 179 -6.49 8.93 10.52
N ALA A 180 -6.25 8.24 11.64
CA ALA A 180 -6.96 8.47 12.89
C ALA A 180 -6.68 9.86 13.49
N LEU A 181 -5.43 10.31 13.51
CA LEU A 181 -5.08 11.63 14.03
C LEU A 181 -5.58 12.77 13.15
N ASN A 182 -5.61 12.58 11.84
CA ASN A 182 -6.14 13.59 10.93
C ASN A 182 -7.66 13.76 11.08
N ILE A 183 -8.39 12.67 11.35
CA ILE A 183 -9.82 12.71 11.69
C ILE A 183 -10.00 13.44 13.02
N LEU A 184 -9.23 13.06 14.05
CA LEU A 184 -9.27 13.70 15.37
C LEU A 184 -8.95 15.20 15.28
N SER A 185 -7.94 15.56 14.48
CA SER A 185 -7.57 16.94 14.18
C SER A 185 -8.68 17.71 13.49
N SER A 186 -9.37 17.10 12.52
CA SER A 186 -10.49 17.73 11.81
C SER A 186 -11.66 18.02 12.75
N PHE A 187 -11.97 17.13 13.69
CA PHE A 187 -12.97 17.37 14.73
C PHE A 187 -12.52 18.38 15.78
N ALA A 188 -11.24 18.39 16.13
CA ALA A 188 -10.67 19.36 17.04
C ALA A 188 -10.62 20.78 16.46
N TYR A 189 -10.88 20.99 15.17
CA TYR A 189 -10.96 22.32 14.56
C TYR A 189 -12.34 22.98 14.73
N VAL A 190 -13.41 22.19 14.91
CA VAL A 190 -14.80 22.66 15.07
C VAL A 190 -15.08 23.02 16.53
#